data_AF-A0A9P0DU76-F1
#
_entry.id   AF-A0A9P0DU76-F1
#
_cell.length_a   1.000
_cell.length_b   1.000
_cell.length_c   1.000
_cell.angle_alpha   90.00
_cell.angle_beta   90.00
_cell.angle_gamma   90.00
#
_symmetry.space_group_name_H-M   'P 1'
#
loop_
_entity.id
_entity.type
_entity.pdbx_description
1 polymer ?
#
loop_
_entity_poly.entity_id
_entity_poly.type
_entity_poly.pdbx_seq_one_letter_code
_entity_poly.pdbx_strand_id
1 'polypeptide(L)'
;MGKFMAVLASFAAISMNFQIFRETQDAGPGPLLSTYIFLFAFFLLLWDLTLYPKTLRQLGRISQFFMEFLIATFMTECIMIDFWFPLEKMVMNIPAKMADVIDDMLSSGEWRCDTLCDTLRSQALTYVVSYAVSVSFLVAVLHATRVIDLRALREGPSCFFGDIVFRLKKVIKKQLRMFGIGARRVEMNSDINVDLSADICESLTQRKPRRSSRKGRRQSSKSSRDKKCKDKSIARTRSRSRSSCVIVGRETEENVPFLEKLGCNII
;
A
#
# COMPACT_ATOMS: atom_id res chain seq x y z
N MET A 1 -10.57 12.91 11.57
CA MET A 1 -9.82 11.85 12.26
C MET A 1 -10.64 10.59 12.54
N GLY A 2 -11.99 10.64 12.60
CA GLY A 2 -12.83 9.46 12.89
C GLY A 2 -12.61 8.24 11.99
N LYS A 3 -12.41 8.47 10.68
CA LYS A 3 -12.15 7.40 9.70
C LYS A 3 -10.98 6.49 10.08
N PHE A 4 -9.92 7.05 10.66
CA PHE A 4 -8.73 6.29 11.04
C PHE A 4 -9.04 5.31 12.13
N MET A 5 -9.74 5.82 13.15
CA MET A 5 -10.02 5.06 14.35
C MET A 5 -10.94 3.88 14.04
N ALA A 6 -11.89 4.04 13.11
CA ALA A 6 -12.80 2.97 12.71
C ALA A 6 -12.06 1.84 11.98
N VAL A 7 -11.24 2.19 10.98
CA VAL A 7 -10.44 1.20 10.22
C VAL A 7 -9.37 0.56 11.11
N LEU A 8 -8.75 1.33 12.01
CA LEU A 8 -7.78 0.81 12.97
C LEU A 8 -8.42 -0.13 13.98
N ALA A 9 -9.61 0.20 14.49
CA ALA A 9 -10.36 -0.67 15.40
C ALA A 9 -10.77 -1.97 14.71
N SER A 10 -11.20 -1.90 13.44
CA SER A 10 -11.50 -3.07 12.62
C SER A 10 -10.27 -3.98 12.44
N PHE A 11 -9.13 -3.38 12.08
CA PHE A 11 -7.86 -4.09 11.97
C PHE A 11 -7.44 -4.74 13.29
N ALA A 12 -7.59 -4.04 14.42
CA ALA A 12 -7.27 -4.55 15.74
C ALA A 12 -8.20 -5.70 16.14
N ALA A 13 -9.51 -5.58 15.87
CA ALA A 13 -10.49 -6.63 16.15
C ALA A 13 -10.13 -7.93 15.40
N ILE A 14 -9.85 -7.83 14.09
CA ILE A 14 -9.48 -8.99 13.28
C ILE A 14 -8.13 -9.58 13.71
N SER A 15 -7.17 -8.72 14.09
CA SER A 15 -5.87 -9.18 14.62
C SER A 15 -6.00 -9.94 15.95
N MET A 16 -7.06 -9.67 16.72
CA MET A 16 -7.41 -10.38 17.95
C MET A 16 -8.33 -11.59 17.71
N ASN A 17 -8.54 -11.99 16.45
CA ASN A 17 -9.49 -13.03 16.03
C ASN A 17 -10.96 -12.74 16.43
N PHE A 18 -11.33 -11.46 16.57
CA PHE A 18 -12.72 -11.08 16.76
C PHE A 18 -13.42 -10.94 15.40
N GLN A 19 -14.24 -11.93 15.06
CA GLN A 19 -14.99 -11.99 13.81
C GLN A 19 -16.48 -11.76 14.09
N ILE A 20 -17.10 -10.90 13.29
CA ILE A 20 -18.50 -10.47 13.50
C ILE A 20 -19.43 -11.12 12.47
N PHE A 21 -19.03 -11.16 11.20
CA PHE A 21 -19.94 -11.55 10.12
C PHE A 21 -19.71 -12.97 9.63
N ARG A 22 -18.45 -13.42 9.55
CA ARG A 22 -18.11 -14.75 9.06
C ARG A 22 -17.08 -15.42 9.94
N GLU A 23 -17.36 -16.68 10.26
CA GLU A 23 -16.42 -17.56 10.94
C GLU A 23 -15.38 -18.06 9.93
N THR A 24 -14.11 -17.87 10.24
CA THR A 24 -13.03 -18.45 9.46
C THR A 24 -13.07 -19.96 9.62
N GLN A 25 -13.25 -20.68 8.52
CA GLN A 25 -12.87 -22.10 8.49
C GLN A 25 -11.42 -22.21 8.92
N ASP A 26 -11.07 -23.27 9.66
CA ASP A 26 -9.73 -23.55 10.16
C ASP A 26 -8.69 -23.31 9.06
N ALA A 27 -8.15 -22.09 9.04
CA ALA A 27 -7.02 -21.75 8.21
C ALA A 27 -5.90 -22.58 8.84
N GLY A 28 -5.40 -23.55 8.08
CA GLY A 28 -4.37 -24.47 8.55
C GLY A 28 -3.11 -23.74 9.05
N PRO A 29 -2.02 -24.44 9.35
CA PRO A 29 -0.79 -23.84 9.87
C PRO A 29 -0.08 -22.99 8.80
N GLY A 30 -0.68 -21.86 8.44
CA GLY A 30 -0.13 -20.85 7.56
C GLY A 30 0.81 -19.91 8.31
N PRO A 31 1.74 -19.24 7.62
CA PRO A 31 2.64 -18.28 8.21
C PRO A 31 1.84 -17.06 8.66
N LEU A 32 1.57 -16.99 9.97
CA LEU A 32 0.83 -15.89 10.60
C LEU A 32 1.37 -14.50 10.19
N LEU A 33 2.69 -14.38 10.08
CA LEU A 33 3.34 -13.14 9.68
C LEU A 33 2.98 -12.72 8.25
N SER A 34 2.79 -13.66 7.32
CA SER A 34 2.36 -13.38 5.94
C SER A 34 0.98 -12.73 5.95
N THR A 35 0.04 -13.35 6.68
CA THR A 35 -1.30 -12.80 6.90
C THR A 35 -1.28 -11.42 7.52
N TYR A 36 -0.43 -11.14 8.51
CA TYR A 36 -0.30 -9.79 9.07
C TYR A 36 0.23 -8.76 8.06
N ILE A 37 1.18 -9.14 7.21
CA ILE A 37 1.70 -8.26 6.14
C ILE A 37 0.58 -7.92 5.15
N PHE A 38 -0.18 -8.93 4.71
CA PHE A 38 -1.33 -8.74 3.84
C PHE A 38 -2.40 -7.87 4.49
N LEU A 39 -2.77 -8.16 5.74
CA LEU A 39 -3.78 -7.41 6.48
C LEU A 39 -3.36 -5.95 6.66
N PHE A 40 -2.08 -5.70 6.92
CA PHE A 40 -1.52 -4.35 7.00
C PHE A 40 -1.56 -3.63 5.65
N ALA A 41 -1.22 -4.32 4.55
CA ALA A 41 -1.37 -3.77 3.21
C ALA A 41 -2.84 -3.40 2.93
N PHE A 42 -3.76 -4.29 3.26
CA PHE A 42 -5.18 -4.06 3.07
C PHE A 42 -5.71 -2.90 3.95
N PHE A 43 -5.22 -2.78 5.17
CA PHE A 43 -5.47 -1.63 6.03
C PHE A 43 -5.03 -0.32 5.38
N LEU A 44 -3.84 -0.26 4.78
CA LEU A 44 -3.36 0.93 4.05
C LEU A 44 -4.25 1.25 2.84
N LEU A 45 -4.76 0.22 2.15
CA LEU A 45 -5.68 0.37 1.05
C LEU A 45 -7.03 0.96 1.52
N LEU A 46 -7.63 0.38 2.56
CA LEU A 46 -8.87 0.86 3.16
C LEU A 46 -8.74 2.29 3.71
N TRP A 47 -7.56 2.61 4.22
CA TRP A 47 -7.24 3.93 4.72
C TRP A 47 -7.25 5.01 3.62
N ASP A 48 -6.77 4.67 2.42
CA ASP A 48 -6.77 5.57 1.27
C ASP A 48 -8.14 5.61 0.57
N LEU A 49 -8.88 4.50 0.58
CA LEU A 49 -10.22 4.41 0.02
C LEU A 49 -11.24 5.28 0.78
N THR A 50 -12.02 6.04 0.03
CA THR A 50 -13.19 6.73 0.58
C THR A 50 -14.36 5.75 0.72
N LEU A 51 -14.31 4.89 1.73
CA LEU A 51 -15.34 3.86 2.00
C LEU A 51 -16.75 4.46 2.18
N TYR A 52 -16.84 5.67 2.72
CA TYR A 52 -18.12 6.26 3.09
C TYR A 52 -18.65 7.24 2.04
N PRO A 53 -19.84 6.99 1.44
CA PRO A 53 -20.44 7.90 0.47
C PRO A 53 -20.79 9.24 1.12
N LYS A 54 -20.71 10.31 0.32
CA LYS A 54 -20.93 11.68 0.82
C LYS A 54 -22.34 11.90 1.36
N THR A 55 -23.32 11.14 0.86
CA THR A 55 -24.75 11.25 1.19
C THR A 55 -25.04 10.89 2.65
N LEU A 56 -24.31 9.92 3.21
CA LEU A 56 -24.55 9.46 4.58
C LEU A 56 -23.81 10.30 5.64
N ARG A 57 -23.01 11.30 5.25
CA ARG A 57 -22.24 12.16 6.18
C ARG A 57 -23.11 13.05 7.08
N GLN A 58 -24.41 13.10 6.83
CA GLN A 58 -25.35 13.86 7.67
C GLN A 58 -25.73 13.12 8.95
N LEU A 59 -25.41 11.83 9.08
CA LEU A 59 -25.67 11.05 10.28
C LEU A 59 -24.78 11.51 11.45
N GLY A 60 -25.27 11.34 12.68
CA GLY A 60 -24.53 11.69 13.89
C GLY A 60 -23.16 11.03 13.95
N ARG A 61 -22.17 11.71 14.55
CA ARG A 61 -20.75 11.30 14.53
C ARG A 61 -20.51 9.87 15.04
N ILE A 62 -21.27 9.43 16.04
CA ILE A 62 -21.19 8.07 16.62
C ILE A 62 -21.71 7.03 15.63
N SER A 63 -22.88 7.29 15.03
CA SER A 63 -23.48 6.38 14.04
C SER A 63 -22.60 6.27 12.80
N GLN A 64 -22.02 7.38 12.34
CA GLN A 64 -21.05 7.35 11.24
C GLN A 64 -19.84 6.46 11.58
N PHE A 65 -19.26 6.62 12.77
CA PHE A 65 -18.12 5.79 13.22
C PHE A 65 -18.47 4.31 13.25
N PHE A 66 -19.63 3.95 13.81
CA PHE A 66 -20.08 2.57 13.89
C PHE A 66 -20.30 1.94 12.51
N MET A 67 -20.93 2.68 11.58
CA MET A 67 -21.12 2.22 10.20
C MET A 67 -19.79 2.07 9.46
N GLU A 68 -18.86 3.02 9.61
CA GLU A 68 -17.51 2.91 9.02
C GLU A 68 -16.76 1.69 9.57
N PHE A 69 -16.88 1.40 10.87
CA PHE A 69 -16.29 0.22 11.50
C PHE A 69 -16.89 -1.07 10.95
N LEU A 70 -18.22 -1.19 10.89
CA LEU A 70 -18.89 -2.38 10.38
C LEU A 70 -18.52 -2.66 8.91
N ILE A 71 -18.51 -1.62 8.06
CA ILE A 71 -18.13 -1.75 6.66
C ILE A 71 -16.67 -2.16 6.52
N ALA A 72 -15.76 -1.56 7.28
CA ALA A 72 -14.34 -1.92 7.25
C ALA A 72 -14.11 -3.37 7.69
N THR A 73 -14.79 -3.81 8.76
CA THR A 73 -14.70 -5.19 9.26
C THR A 73 -15.27 -6.16 8.25
N PHE A 74 -16.46 -5.89 7.70
CA PHE A 74 -17.07 -6.72 6.66
C PHE A 74 -16.15 -6.88 5.44
N MET A 75 -15.62 -5.77 4.91
CA MET A 75 -14.72 -5.81 3.74
C MET A 75 -13.45 -6.60 4.03
N THR A 76 -12.89 -6.44 5.23
CA THR A 76 -11.67 -7.15 5.62
C THR A 76 -11.93 -8.64 5.82
N GLU A 77 -13.01 -9.03 6.50
CA GLU A 77 -13.41 -10.44 6.65
C GLU A 77 -13.66 -11.09 5.29
N CYS A 78 -14.42 -10.44 4.40
CA CYS A 78 -14.68 -10.94 3.05
C CYS A 78 -13.40 -11.13 2.25
N ILE A 79 -12.49 -10.16 2.25
CA ILE A 79 -11.24 -10.27 1.47
C ILE A 79 -10.28 -11.28 2.08
N MET A 80 -10.25 -11.43 3.40
CA MET A 80 -9.47 -12.47 4.05
C MET A 80 -9.96 -13.87 3.67
N ILE A 81 -11.26 -14.11 3.80
CA ILE A 81 -11.88 -15.43 3.61
C ILE A 81 -11.97 -15.80 2.13
N ASP A 82 -12.48 -14.89 1.28
CA ASP A 82 -12.80 -15.21 -0.11
C ASP A 82 -11.60 -15.06 -1.04
N PHE A 83 -10.62 -14.24 -0.67
CA PHE A 83 -9.46 -13.95 -1.53
C PHE A 83 -8.14 -14.42 -0.92
N TRP A 84 -7.80 -13.97 0.28
CA TRP A 84 -6.46 -14.20 0.84
C TRP A 84 -6.18 -15.66 1.18
N PHE A 85 -7.02 -16.31 1.99
CA PHE A 85 -6.75 -17.69 2.40
C PHE A 85 -6.76 -18.69 1.22
N PRO A 86 -7.70 -18.61 0.26
CA PRO A 86 -7.64 -19.45 -0.94
C PRO A 86 -6.40 -19.19 -1.78
N LEU A 87 -6.00 -17.91 -1.94
CA LEU A 87 -4.80 -17.54 -2.67
C LEU A 87 -3.53 -18.07 -1.99
N GLU A 88 -3.41 -17.87 -0.67
CA GLU A 88 -2.28 -18.36 0.11
C GLU A 88 -2.18 -19.89 0.00
N LYS A 89 -3.29 -20.60 0.22
CA LYS A 89 -3.34 -22.06 0.07
C LYS A 89 -2.95 -22.50 -1.34
N MET A 90 -3.43 -21.81 -2.38
CA MET A 90 -3.06 -22.11 -3.76
C MET A 90 -1.56 -21.94 -3.97
N VAL A 91 -1.02 -20.79 -3.59
CA VAL A 91 0.39 -20.42 -3.74
C VAL A 91 1.30 -21.40 -3.00
N MET A 92 0.91 -21.81 -1.79
CA MET A 92 1.68 -22.76 -0.99
C MET A 92 1.76 -24.16 -1.58
N ASN A 93 0.78 -24.55 -2.40
CA ASN A 93 0.77 -25.84 -3.07
C ASN A 93 1.57 -25.84 -4.38
N ILE A 94 1.92 -24.67 -4.93
CA ILE A 94 2.64 -24.57 -6.22
C ILE A 94 4.04 -25.21 -6.14
N PRO A 95 4.89 -24.93 -5.13
CA PRO A 95 6.24 -25.49 -5.09
C PRO A 95 6.28 -27.02 -5.10
N ALA A 96 5.41 -27.67 -4.30
CA ALA A 96 5.32 -29.12 -4.26
C ALA A 96 4.87 -29.70 -5.62
N LYS A 97 3.82 -29.13 -6.23
CA LYS A 97 3.36 -29.56 -7.56
C LYS A 97 4.42 -29.36 -8.64
N MET A 98 5.18 -28.26 -8.56
CA MET A 98 6.30 -28.01 -9.47
C MET A 98 7.41 -29.03 -9.26
N ALA A 99 7.69 -29.42 -8.02
CA ALA A 99 8.65 -30.49 -7.72
C ALA A 99 8.22 -31.80 -8.38
N ASP A 100 6.95 -32.19 -8.23
CA ASP A 100 6.42 -33.44 -8.78
C ASP A 100 6.50 -33.45 -10.32
N VAL A 101 6.15 -32.33 -10.98
CA VAL A 101 6.27 -32.20 -12.44
C VAL A 101 7.72 -32.28 -12.90
N ILE A 102 8.65 -31.66 -12.18
CA ILE A 102 10.09 -31.71 -12.50
C ILE A 102 10.63 -33.13 -12.29
N ASP A 103 10.24 -33.80 -11.22
CA ASP A 103 10.61 -35.18 -10.90
C ASP A 103 10.12 -36.14 -12.00
N ASP A 104 8.87 -36.00 -12.45
CA ASP A 104 8.31 -36.77 -13.55
C ASP A 104 9.06 -36.53 -14.87
N MET A 105 9.36 -35.26 -15.20
CA MET A 105 10.14 -34.93 -16.41
C MET A 105 11.57 -35.50 -16.35
N LEU A 106 12.22 -35.42 -15.19
CA LEU A 106 13.57 -35.92 -15.00
C LEU A 106 13.64 -37.44 -14.98
N SER A 107 12.64 -38.12 -14.43
CA SER A 107 12.55 -39.59 -14.43
C SER A 107 12.49 -40.19 -15.84
N SER A 108 12.04 -39.40 -16.83
CA SER A 108 12.08 -39.79 -18.25
C SER A 108 13.48 -39.71 -18.87
N GLY A 109 14.42 -39.00 -18.24
CA GLY A 109 15.84 -38.98 -18.59
C GLY A 109 16.69 -39.68 -17.54
N GLU A 110 17.92 -40.09 -17.86
CA GLU A 110 18.85 -40.67 -16.86
C GLU A 110 19.37 -39.65 -15.81
N TRP A 111 18.80 -38.44 -15.75
CA TRP A 111 19.28 -37.36 -14.89
C TRP A 111 18.48 -37.32 -13.58
N ARG A 112 19.13 -37.59 -12.45
CA ARG A 112 18.54 -37.46 -11.10
C ARG A 112 18.94 -36.14 -10.45
N CYS A 113 17.96 -35.39 -9.94
CA CYS A 113 18.19 -34.11 -9.26
C CYS A 113 17.46 -34.01 -7.92
N ASP A 114 17.68 -35.00 -7.06
CA ASP A 114 16.99 -35.18 -5.78
C ASP A 114 17.07 -33.93 -4.88
N THR A 115 18.22 -33.26 -4.86
CA THR A 115 18.44 -32.05 -4.04
C THR A 115 17.53 -30.87 -4.40
N LEU A 116 17.23 -30.68 -5.70
CA LEU A 116 16.32 -29.62 -6.13
C LEU A 116 14.88 -29.95 -5.76
N CYS A 117 14.44 -31.18 -6.03
CA CYS A 117 13.09 -31.65 -5.69
C CYS A 117 12.85 -31.59 -4.16
N ASP A 118 13.83 -31.98 -3.35
CA ASP A 118 13.76 -31.89 -1.89
C ASP A 118 13.66 -30.43 -1.42
N THR A 119 14.42 -29.52 -2.04
CA THR A 119 14.34 -28.09 -1.73
C THR A 119 12.98 -27.50 -2.11
N LEU A 120 12.43 -27.91 -3.25
CA LEU A 120 11.10 -27.50 -3.73
C LEU A 120 9.97 -28.01 -2.84
N ARG A 121 10.09 -29.23 -2.32
CA ARG A 121 9.14 -29.83 -1.37
C ARG A 121 9.33 -29.31 0.06
N SER A 122 10.41 -28.58 0.34
CA SER A 122 10.67 -28.06 1.69
C SER A 122 9.60 -27.05 2.14
N GLN A 123 9.16 -27.17 3.39
CA GLN A 123 8.21 -26.21 3.98
C GLN A 123 8.77 -24.78 4.02
N ALA A 124 10.10 -24.64 4.13
CA ALA A 124 10.77 -23.36 4.12
C ALA A 124 10.51 -22.60 2.82
N LEU A 125 10.61 -23.26 1.66
CA LEU A 125 10.33 -22.63 0.38
C LEU A 125 8.87 -22.21 0.29
N THR A 126 7.95 -23.07 0.71
CA THR A 126 6.52 -22.78 0.75
C THR A 126 6.19 -21.52 1.57
N TYR A 127 6.85 -21.32 2.72
CA TYR A 127 6.72 -20.07 3.48
C TYR A 127 7.33 -18.87 2.77
N VAL A 128 8.52 -19.02 2.16
CA VAL A 128 9.15 -17.95 1.38
C VAL A 128 8.24 -17.47 0.25
N VAL A 129 7.57 -18.39 -0.45
CA VAL A 129 6.63 -18.02 -1.52
C VAL A 129 5.41 -17.28 -0.96
N SER A 130 4.82 -17.74 0.16
CA SER A 130 3.72 -16.98 0.81
C SER A 130 4.17 -15.57 1.21
N TYR A 131 5.35 -15.42 1.82
CA TYR A 131 5.90 -14.10 2.16
C TYR A 131 6.14 -13.22 0.93
N ALA A 132 6.67 -13.80 -0.16
CA ALA A 132 6.89 -13.08 -1.40
C ALA A 132 5.57 -12.53 -1.97
N VAL A 133 4.49 -13.33 -1.93
CA VAL A 133 3.16 -12.88 -2.37
C VAL A 133 2.63 -11.76 -1.48
N SER A 134 2.69 -11.90 -0.16
CA SER A 134 2.29 -10.84 0.80
C SER A 134 3.05 -9.54 0.59
N VAL A 135 4.38 -9.61 0.45
CA VAL A 135 5.23 -8.44 0.23
C VAL A 135 4.95 -7.82 -1.13
N SER A 136 4.73 -8.62 -2.18
CA SER A 136 4.35 -8.11 -3.50
C SER A 136 3.03 -7.35 -3.46
N PHE A 137 2.04 -7.85 -2.71
CA PHE A 137 0.76 -7.18 -2.50
C PHE A 137 0.94 -5.87 -1.73
N LEU A 138 1.73 -5.87 -0.66
CA LEU A 138 2.08 -4.65 0.06
C LEU A 138 2.74 -3.60 -0.84
N VAL A 139 3.71 -4.00 -1.67
CA VAL A 139 4.35 -3.11 -2.65
C VAL A 139 3.34 -2.57 -3.66
N ALA A 140 2.44 -3.42 -4.16
CA ALA A 140 1.38 -3.02 -5.08
C ALA A 140 0.44 -1.98 -4.46
N VAL A 141 0.03 -2.17 -3.20
CA VAL A 141 -0.80 -1.20 -2.46
C VAL A 141 -0.04 0.10 -2.21
N LEU A 142 1.23 0.03 -1.80
CA LEU A 142 2.07 1.22 -1.59
C LEU A 142 2.28 2.01 -2.89
N HIS A 143 2.36 1.32 -4.02
CA HIS A 143 2.38 1.94 -5.34
C HIS A 143 1.02 2.57 -5.69
N ALA A 144 -0.08 1.85 -5.48
CA ALA A 144 -1.44 2.34 -5.77
C ALA A 144 -1.79 3.60 -4.95
N THR A 145 -1.40 3.63 -3.68
CA THR A 145 -1.56 4.78 -2.76
C THR A 145 -0.56 5.91 -3.03
N ARG A 146 0.27 5.79 -4.07
CA ARG A 146 1.29 6.77 -4.47
C ARG A 146 2.31 7.09 -3.35
N VAL A 147 2.46 6.19 -2.38
CA VAL A 147 3.49 6.30 -1.35
C VAL A 147 4.86 6.00 -1.97
N ILE A 148 4.89 5.02 -2.86
CA ILE A 148 6.07 4.57 -3.61
C ILE A 148 5.88 4.88 -5.09
N ASP A 149 6.87 5.50 -5.71
CA ASP A 149 6.91 5.70 -7.16
C ASP A 149 7.85 4.65 -7.78
N LEU A 150 7.30 3.64 -8.44
CA LEU A 150 8.08 2.59 -9.11
C LEU A 150 8.94 3.14 -10.26
N ARG A 151 8.68 4.38 -10.70
CA ARG A 151 9.53 5.05 -11.70
C ARG A 151 10.96 5.27 -11.22
N ALA A 152 11.15 5.47 -9.91
CA ALA A 152 12.47 5.60 -9.31
C ALA A 152 13.30 4.30 -9.44
N LEU A 153 12.66 3.14 -9.64
CA LEU A 153 13.37 1.88 -9.85
C LEU A 153 14.23 1.89 -11.13
N ARG A 154 13.90 2.76 -12.10
CA ARG A 154 14.70 2.94 -13.33
C ARG A 154 16.10 3.48 -13.05
N GLU A 155 16.28 4.20 -11.94
CA GLU A 155 17.56 4.78 -11.54
C GLU A 155 18.44 3.78 -10.75
N GLY A 156 17.88 2.63 -10.39
CA GLY A 156 18.56 1.55 -9.70
C GLY A 156 17.87 1.14 -8.38
N PRO A 157 18.10 -0.10 -7.91
CA PRO A 157 17.45 -0.62 -6.71
C PRO A 157 17.91 0.10 -5.44
N SER A 158 19.18 0.48 -5.34
CA SER A 158 19.73 1.20 -4.18
C SER A 158 19.05 2.56 -3.96
N CYS A 159 18.88 3.33 -5.03
CA CYS A 159 18.17 4.63 -5.00
C CYS A 159 16.71 4.45 -4.60
N PHE A 160 16.04 3.43 -5.15
CA PHE A 160 14.64 3.12 -4.84
C PHE A 160 14.43 2.78 -3.36
N PHE A 161 15.24 1.87 -2.79
CA PHE A 161 15.14 1.53 -1.38
C PHE A 161 15.49 2.71 -0.47
N GLY A 162 16.47 3.54 -0.88
CA GLY A 162 16.79 4.79 -0.20
C GLY A 162 15.60 5.74 -0.07
N ASP A 163 14.87 5.97 -1.17
CA ASP A 163 13.68 6.83 -1.17
C ASP A 163 12.53 6.25 -0.32
N ILE A 164 12.31 4.92 -0.38
CA ILE A 164 11.30 4.25 0.46
C ILE A 164 11.62 4.45 1.94
N VAL A 165 12.84 4.15 2.36
CA VAL A 165 13.25 4.28 3.77
C VAL A 165 13.15 5.73 4.23
N PHE A 166 13.54 6.68 3.37
CA PHE A 166 13.43 8.11 3.66
C PHE A 166 11.97 8.55 3.86
N ARG A 167 11.07 8.17 2.95
CA ARG A 167 9.63 8.48 3.05
C ARG A 167 8.98 7.82 4.25
N LEU A 168 9.29 6.55 4.50
CA LEU A 168 8.78 5.81 5.65
C LEU A 168 9.22 6.47 6.96
N LYS A 169 10.52 6.82 7.10
CA LYS A 169 11.02 7.58 8.26
C LYS A 169 10.30 8.91 8.42
N LYS A 170 10.04 9.64 7.33
CA LYS A 170 9.31 10.92 7.36
C LYS A 170 7.86 10.75 7.83
N VAL A 171 7.16 9.70 7.37
CA VAL A 171 5.80 9.38 7.79
C VAL A 171 5.77 8.97 9.27
N ILE A 172 6.66 8.06 9.69
CA ILE A 172 6.78 7.63 11.09
C ILE A 172 7.05 8.85 11.99
N LYS A 173 7.99 9.72 11.62
CA LYS A 173 8.31 10.94 12.38
C LYS A 173 7.11 11.88 12.49
N LYS A 174 6.32 12.01 11.42
CA LYS A 174 5.08 12.82 11.44
C LYS A 174 4.03 12.20 12.37
N GLN A 175 3.85 10.88 12.32
CA GLN A 175 2.91 10.16 13.18
C GLN A 175 3.34 10.26 14.64
N LEU A 176 4.61 10.00 14.97
CA LEU A 176 5.15 10.11 16.33
C LEU A 176 4.93 11.50 16.94
N ARG A 177 5.04 12.56 16.13
CA ARG A 177 4.74 13.93 16.57
C ARG A 177 3.25 14.13 16.89
N MET A 178 2.35 13.53 16.11
CA MET A 178 0.91 13.62 16.38
C MET A 178 0.51 12.87 17.65
N PHE A 179 1.18 11.75 17.97
CA PHE A 179 0.96 11.01 19.21
C PHE A 179 1.58 11.67 20.46
N GLY A 180 2.19 12.86 20.35
CA GLY A 180 2.76 13.59 21.50
C GLY A 180 4.05 13.00 22.06
N ILE A 181 4.55 11.89 21.49
CA ILE A 181 5.77 11.20 21.94
C ILE A 181 7.05 11.98 21.54
N GLY A 182 6.94 13.02 20.69
CA GLY A 182 8.07 13.69 20.05
C GLY A 182 8.40 15.13 20.50
N ALA A 183 7.93 15.59 21.66
CA ALA A 183 8.12 16.99 22.10
C ALA A 183 9.33 17.26 23.02
N ARG A 184 10.28 16.32 23.16
CA ARG A 184 11.63 16.68 23.60
C ARG A 184 12.49 16.87 22.36
N ARG A 185 12.82 18.14 22.06
CA ARG A 185 13.99 18.50 21.26
C ARG A 185 15.21 17.85 21.93
N VAL A 186 15.50 16.62 21.58
CA VAL A 186 16.89 16.19 21.55
C VAL A 186 17.38 16.82 20.26
N GLU A 187 18.17 17.90 20.39
CA GLU A 187 19.12 18.29 19.37
C GLU A 187 20.01 17.06 19.15
N MET A 188 19.55 16.15 18.29
CA MET A 188 20.45 15.19 17.68
C MET A 188 21.34 16.06 16.79
N ASN A 189 22.51 16.36 17.32
CA ASN A 189 23.65 16.83 16.57
C ASN A 189 23.85 15.84 15.42
N SER A 190 23.31 16.18 14.25
CA SER A 190 23.25 15.32 13.07
C SER A 190 24.58 15.40 12.33
N ASP A 191 25.67 15.16 13.05
CA ASP A 191 27.02 14.98 12.54
C ASP A 191 27.38 13.49 12.41
N ILE A 192 26.38 12.60 12.51
CA ILE A 192 26.56 11.20 12.12
C ILE A 192 26.43 11.14 10.60
N ASN A 193 27.59 11.27 9.97
CA ASN A 193 27.91 10.94 8.58
C ASN A 193 27.00 9.82 8.03
N VAL A 194 26.02 10.22 7.23
CA VAL A 194 25.44 9.37 6.17
C VAL A 194 26.09 9.80 4.87
N ASP A 195 27.43 9.80 4.84
CA ASP A 195 28.22 9.93 3.61
C ASP A 195 28.31 8.60 2.84
N LEU A 196 27.79 7.50 3.40
CA LEU A 196 27.97 6.16 2.81
C LEU A 196 26.93 5.76 1.74
N SER A 197 26.05 6.66 1.29
CA SER A 197 25.09 6.32 0.21
C SER A 197 24.94 7.37 -0.88
N ALA A 198 25.50 8.56 -0.71
CA ALA A 198 25.59 9.54 -1.80
C ALA A 198 26.82 9.27 -2.70
N ASP A 199 27.95 8.84 -2.13
CA ASP A 199 29.21 8.63 -2.88
C ASP A 199 29.17 7.42 -3.84
N ILE A 200 28.31 6.44 -3.60
CA ILE A 200 28.19 5.27 -4.50
C ILE A 200 27.43 5.63 -5.78
N CYS A 201 26.57 6.66 -5.75
CA CYS A 201 25.81 7.06 -6.94
C CYS A 201 26.50 8.22 -7.72
N GLU A 202 27.33 9.04 -7.05
CA GLU A 202 28.03 10.14 -7.71
C GLU A 202 29.25 9.68 -8.54
N SER A 203 29.76 8.47 -8.30
CA SER A 203 30.91 7.91 -9.04
C SER A 203 30.59 7.38 -10.45
N LEU A 204 29.32 7.21 -10.84
CA LEU A 204 28.94 6.73 -12.18
C LEU A 204 28.47 7.83 -13.16
N THR A 205 28.39 9.10 -12.71
CA THR A 205 27.86 10.20 -13.55
C THR A 205 28.84 11.36 -13.78
N GLN A 206 30.14 11.16 -13.56
CA GLN A 206 31.16 12.15 -13.97
C GLN A 206 31.49 12.08 -15.48
N ARG A 207 30.54 12.47 -16.33
CA ARG A 207 30.87 13.06 -17.65
C ARG A 207 30.81 14.58 -17.53
N LYS A 208 31.98 15.17 -17.26
CA LYS A 208 32.27 16.61 -17.18
C LYS A 208 31.58 17.45 -18.27
N PRO A 209 30.84 18.52 -17.92
CA PRO A 209 30.80 19.72 -18.75
C PRO A 209 31.91 20.68 -18.29
N ARG A 210 32.86 20.94 -19.17
CA ARG A 210 33.86 22.02 -19.00
C ARG A 210 33.12 23.36 -18.84
N ARG A 211 33.15 23.92 -17.63
CA ARG A 211 32.79 25.33 -17.37
C ARG A 211 33.95 26.23 -17.82
N SER A 212 33.70 27.08 -18.81
CA SER A 212 34.49 28.29 -19.02
C SER A 212 33.95 29.42 -18.13
N SER A 213 34.84 29.88 -17.26
CA SER A 213 34.75 31.09 -16.43
C SER A 213 34.25 32.33 -17.19
N ARG A 214 33.27 33.03 -16.61
CA ARG A 214 33.17 34.49 -16.78
C ARG A 214 32.73 35.17 -15.49
N LYS A 215 33.72 35.75 -14.81
CA LYS A 215 33.58 36.72 -13.72
C LYS A 215 32.78 37.93 -14.20
N GLY A 216 31.74 38.30 -13.44
CA GLY A 216 31.01 39.55 -13.56
C GLY A 216 30.78 40.13 -12.16
N ARG A 217 31.41 41.26 -11.90
CA ARG A 217 31.55 41.97 -10.61
C ARG A 217 30.54 43.14 -10.59
N ARG A 218 30.22 43.65 -9.37
CA ARG A 218 29.55 44.95 -9.05
C ARG A 218 28.01 44.93 -9.14
N GLN A 219 27.22 45.61 -8.31
CA GLN A 219 27.36 46.63 -7.24
C GLN A 219 25.99 46.64 -6.50
N SER A 220 25.92 46.63 -5.18
CA SER A 220 25.62 47.81 -4.34
C SER A 220 24.65 48.85 -4.96
N SER A 221 23.39 48.84 -4.52
CA SER A 221 22.63 50.08 -4.27
C SER A 221 21.40 49.80 -3.40
N LYS A 222 21.43 50.37 -2.20
CA LYS A 222 20.26 50.67 -1.36
C LYS A 222 19.29 51.56 -2.15
N SER A 223 18.00 51.27 -2.11
CA SER A 223 16.95 52.29 -2.25
C SER A 223 15.71 51.86 -1.51
N SER A 224 15.42 52.62 -0.47
CA SER A 224 14.10 52.85 0.11
C SER A 224 13.04 53.10 -0.95
N ARG A 225 11.82 52.64 -0.70
CA ARG A 225 10.57 53.40 -0.89
C ARG A 225 9.38 52.59 -0.41
N ASP A 226 8.76 53.11 0.64
CA ASP A 226 7.35 52.97 0.95
C ASP A 226 6.48 53.07 -0.30
N LYS A 227 5.47 52.21 -0.41
CA LYS A 227 4.16 52.60 -0.94
C LYS A 227 3.05 51.68 -0.48
N LYS A 228 2.34 52.21 0.50
CA LYS A 228 0.96 51.92 0.93
C LYS A 228 0.01 51.99 -0.28
N CYS A 229 -0.69 50.90 -0.59
CA CYS A 229 -1.93 50.88 -1.40
C CYS A 229 -2.85 49.85 -0.73
N LYS A 230 -3.77 50.26 0.16
CA LYS A 230 -5.13 50.79 -0.12
C LYS A 230 -5.94 49.87 -1.05
N ASP A 231 -6.81 49.10 -0.40
CA ASP A 231 -8.19 48.75 -0.75
C ASP A 231 -8.56 48.68 -2.23
N LYS A 232 -9.03 47.50 -2.63
CA LYS A 232 -10.27 47.36 -3.40
C LYS A 232 -10.87 45.97 -3.17
N SER A 233 -11.85 45.94 -2.27
CA SER A 233 -12.86 44.91 -2.16
C SER A 233 -13.63 44.83 -3.49
N ILE A 234 -13.44 43.74 -4.23
CA ILE A 234 -14.31 43.38 -5.35
C ILE A 234 -15.11 42.15 -4.90
N ALA A 235 -16.30 42.43 -4.38
CA ALA A 235 -17.36 41.46 -4.23
C ALA A 235 -17.76 40.97 -5.63
N ARG A 236 -17.38 39.72 -5.96
CA ARG A 236 -17.93 38.98 -7.10
C ARG A 236 -18.97 38.00 -6.58
N THR A 237 -20.20 38.48 -6.51
CA THR A 237 -21.41 37.66 -6.55
C THR A 237 -21.46 36.93 -7.90
N ARG A 238 -21.14 35.63 -7.89
CA ARG A 238 -21.45 34.72 -9.00
C ARG A 238 -22.61 33.82 -8.59
N SER A 239 -23.80 34.30 -8.86
CA SER A 239 -25.01 33.50 -9.05
C SER A 239 -24.77 32.55 -10.24
N ARG A 240 -24.50 31.27 -9.96
CA ARG A 240 -24.58 30.22 -10.98
C ARG A 240 -25.89 29.48 -10.80
N SER A 241 -26.79 29.82 -11.72
CA SER A 241 -28.04 29.15 -12.03
C SER A 241 -27.86 27.63 -12.12
N ARG A 242 -28.77 26.92 -11.45
CA ARG A 242 -28.98 25.48 -11.55
C ARG A 242 -29.54 25.18 -12.94
N SER A 243 -28.78 24.52 -13.81
CA SER A 243 -29.34 23.77 -14.93
C SER A 243 -29.51 22.32 -14.50
N SER A 244 -30.75 21.95 -14.18
CA SER A 244 -31.16 20.58 -14.00
C SER A 244 -30.99 19.82 -15.31
N CYS A 245 -30.02 18.91 -15.38
CA CYS A 245 -30.04 17.85 -16.38
C CYS A 245 -30.88 16.71 -15.82
N VAL A 246 -32.12 16.63 -16.30
CA VAL A 246 -32.98 15.45 -16.22
C VAL A 246 -32.33 14.39 -17.10
N ILE A 247 -31.80 13.32 -16.51
CA ILE A 247 -31.45 12.10 -17.25
C ILE A 247 -32.67 11.19 -17.16
N VAL A 248 -33.43 11.19 -18.27
CA VAL A 248 -34.45 10.20 -18.58
C VAL A 248 -33.76 8.86 -18.81
N GLY A 249 -34.30 7.80 -18.21
CA GLY A 249 -33.71 6.47 -18.13
C GLY A 249 -33.56 5.73 -19.45
N ARG A 250 -32.83 4.61 -19.37
CA ARG A 250 -33.09 3.44 -20.19
C ARG A 250 -32.76 2.20 -19.38
N GLU A 251 -33.83 1.51 -19.00
CA GLU A 251 -33.80 0.11 -18.59
C GLU A 251 -33.32 -0.72 -19.78
N THR A 252 -32.33 -1.57 -19.53
CA THR A 252 -32.12 -2.78 -20.31
C THR A 252 -31.86 -3.88 -19.31
N GLU A 253 -32.91 -4.63 -19.03
CA GLU A 253 -32.85 -6.02 -18.60
C GLU A 253 -31.91 -6.77 -19.56
N GLU A 254 -30.92 -7.46 -19.01
CA GLU A 254 -30.37 -8.62 -19.69
C GLU A 254 -30.17 -9.71 -18.63
N ASN A 255 -31.18 -10.58 -18.58
CA ASN A 255 -31.12 -11.90 -17.97
C ASN A 255 -30.02 -12.71 -18.65
N VAL A 256 -29.01 -13.15 -17.89
CA VAL A 256 -28.25 -14.35 -18.23
C VAL A 256 -28.00 -15.17 -16.96
N PRO A 257 -28.55 -16.39 -16.86
CA PRO A 257 -28.21 -17.33 -15.81
C PRO A 257 -26.96 -18.09 -16.23
N PHE A 258 -25.88 -18.06 -15.43
CA PHE A 258 -24.70 -18.85 -15.75
C PHE A 258 -24.11 -19.54 -14.52
N LEU A 259 -24.39 -20.86 -14.48
CA LEU A 259 -23.64 -21.95 -13.85
C LEU A 259 -23.70 -22.13 -12.34
N GLU A 260 -24.82 -22.73 -11.92
CA GLU A 260 -24.77 -24.00 -11.19
C GLU A 260 -23.89 -25.01 -11.95
N LYS A 261 -22.70 -25.34 -11.43
CA LYS A 261 -22.02 -26.64 -11.62
C LYS A 261 -20.67 -26.65 -10.88
N LEU A 262 -20.72 -26.83 -9.57
CA LEU A 262 -19.65 -27.51 -8.84
C LEU A 262 -20.29 -28.42 -7.78
N GLY A 263 -21.00 -29.44 -8.27
CA GLY A 263 -21.08 -30.70 -7.57
C GLY A 263 -19.79 -31.46 -7.81
N CYS A 264 -18.95 -31.55 -6.78
CA CYS A 264 -17.95 -32.60 -6.68
C CYS A 264 -18.14 -33.30 -5.34
N ASN A 265 -18.78 -34.45 -5.42
CA ASN A 265 -18.62 -35.55 -4.47
C ASN A 265 -17.13 -35.80 -4.25
N ILE A 266 -16.71 -35.78 -2.99
CA ILE A 266 -15.54 -36.54 -2.55
C ILE A 266 -16.02 -37.41 -1.40
N ILE A 267 -15.96 -38.71 -1.68
CA ILE A 267 -16.08 -39.83 -0.74
C ILE A 267 -14.97 -39.73 0.29
#